data_AF-W9RA73-F1
#
_entry.id   AF-W9RA73-F1
#
_cell.length_a   1.000
_cell.length_b   1.000
_cell.length_c   1.000
_cell.angle_alpha   90.00
_cell.angle_beta   90.00
_cell.angle_gamma   90.00
#
_symmetry.space_group_name_H-M   'P 1'
#
loop_
_entity.id
_entity.type
_entity.pdbx_description
1 polymer ?
#
loop_
_entity_poly.entity_id
_entity_poly.type
_entity_poly.pdbx_seq_one_letter_code
_entity_poly.pdbx_strand_id
1 'polypeptide(L)'
;MALMSSLLGILGFGVGICGGLLVGFFLFIYREPNEVQDPVVRPLYELDTAALEEILPEIPMWVKNPDYDRVDWLNKFILQMWPYLNKAVCLRIRSMAQPIFEKYIGTFRIEEIEFEALSLGTLPPTVSGLKVYDTNEQELVMDPVFRWAGNPNIILTLKLLSLRLKIQLVDLQIFAALRVTLKPLVPTFPCFASIAISLMEKPHVDFGMKIMGGDIMAIPGLYHYVQETIKKQVARLYLWPQTLELPILDAST
;
A
#
# COMPACT_ATOMS: atom_id res chain seq x y z
N MET A 1 35.53 -37.76 -22.46
CA MET A 1 35.15 -37.95 -21.05
C MET A 1 34.97 -36.64 -20.29
N ALA A 2 35.83 -35.63 -20.44
CA ALA A 2 35.74 -34.35 -19.71
C ALA A 2 34.48 -33.49 -19.98
N LEU A 3 33.90 -33.56 -21.18
CA LEU A 3 32.73 -32.77 -21.56
C LEU A 3 31.43 -33.30 -20.89
N MET A 4 31.36 -34.61 -20.70
CA MET A 4 30.21 -35.29 -20.08
C MET A 4 30.19 -35.08 -18.56
N SER A 5 31.36 -35.06 -17.91
CA SER A 5 31.49 -34.74 -16.48
C SER A 5 31.19 -33.27 -16.18
N SER A 6 31.56 -32.35 -17.07
CA SER A 6 31.21 -30.92 -16.96
C SER A 6 29.70 -30.70 -17.04
N LEU A 7 29.03 -31.31 -18.04
CA LEU A 7 27.57 -31.24 -18.18
C LEU A 7 26.82 -31.83 -16.99
N LEU A 8 27.28 -32.97 -16.45
CA LEU A 8 26.71 -33.58 -15.25
C LEU A 8 26.90 -32.68 -14.02
N GLY A 9 28.04 -31.99 -13.92
CA GLY A 9 28.32 -31.03 -12.85
C GLY A 9 27.40 -29.81 -12.90
N ILE A 10 27.16 -29.24 -14.07
CA ILE A 10 26.26 -28.09 -14.26
C ILE A 10 24.80 -28.49 -13.96
N LEU A 11 24.37 -29.67 -14.43
CA LEU A 11 23.04 -30.21 -14.13
C LEU A 11 22.88 -30.53 -12.63
N GLY A 12 23.87 -31.16 -12.01
CA GLY A 12 23.87 -31.47 -10.58
C GLY A 12 23.88 -30.21 -9.70
N PHE A 13 24.63 -29.18 -10.10
CA PHE A 13 24.63 -27.89 -9.43
C PHE A 13 23.28 -27.16 -9.57
N GLY A 14 22.70 -27.15 -10.77
CA GLY A 14 21.37 -26.56 -11.01
C GLY A 14 20.27 -27.26 -10.21
N VAL A 15 20.24 -28.60 -10.25
CA VAL A 15 19.27 -29.40 -9.48
C VAL A 15 19.52 -29.25 -7.98
N GLY A 16 20.78 -29.20 -7.54
CA GLY A 16 21.16 -29.00 -6.14
C GLY A 16 20.74 -27.64 -5.59
N ILE A 17 20.89 -26.56 -6.37
CA ILE A 17 20.39 -25.23 -5.98
C ILE A 17 18.87 -25.21 -5.92
N CYS A 18 18.18 -25.71 -6.96
CA CYS A 18 16.72 -25.74 -6.98
C CYS A 18 16.15 -26.58 -5.82
N GLY A 19 16.75 -27.75 -5.56
CA GLY A 19 16.39 -28.61 -4.43
C GLY A 19 16.71 -27.96 -3.08
N GLY A 20 17.88 -27.36 -2.92
CA GLY A 20 18.28 -26.68 -1.69
C GLY A 20 17.41 -25.46 -1.38
N LEU A 21 17.04 -24.68 -2.38
CA LEU A 21 16.11 -23.56 -2.24
C LEU A 21 14.70 -24.04 -1.89
N LEU A 22 14.22 -25.13 -2.51
CA LEU A 22 12.93 -25.74 -2.16
C LEU A 22 12.89 -26.25 -0.73
N VAL A 23 13.94 -26.96 -0.29
CA VAL A 23 14.06 -27.47 1.08
C VAL A 23 14.19 -26.32 2.07
N GLY A 24 15.02 -25.31 1.77
CA GLY A 24 15.18 -24.12 2.60
C GLY A 24 13.89 -23.33 2.73
N PHE A 25 13.14 -23.18 1.64
CA PHE A 25 11.81 -22.56 1.64
C PHE A 25 10.82 -23.35 2.49
N PHE A 26 10.80 -24.67 2.38
CA PHE A 26 9.96 -25.52 3.24
C PHE A 26 10.32 -25.37 4.72
N LEU A 27 11.61 -25.45 5.08
CA LEU A 27 12.05 -25.27 6.47
C LEU A 27 11.75 -23.88 7.01
N PHE A 28 11.80 -22.86 6.15
CA PHE A 28 11.48 -21.49 6.50
C PHE A 28 9.98 -21.31 6.78
N ILE A 29 9.09 -21.87 5.95
CA ILE A 29 7.63 -21.79 6.14
C ILE A 29 7.17 -22.41 7.46
N TYR A 30 7.77 -23.53 7.85
CA TYR A 30 7.39 -24.26 9.06
C TYR A 30 8.01 -23.68 10.34
N ARG A 31 8.89 -22.67 10.24
CA ARG A 31 9.46 -22.02 11.40
C ARG A 31 8.48 -20.98 11.92
N GLU A 32 7.91 -21.23 13.09
CA GLU A 32 7.02 -20.25 13.74
C GLU A 32 7.78 -18.94 14.01
N PRO A 33 7.24 -17.77 13.62
CA PRO A 33 7.82 -16.49 13.97
C PRO A 33 7.76 -16.31 15.49
N ASN A 34 8.83 -15.76 16.06
CA ASN A 34 8.85 -15.39 17.48
C ASN A 34 7.75 -14.36 17.75
N GLU A 35 7.05 -14.49 18.88
CA GLU A 35 6.11 -13.45 19.35
C GLU A 35 6.84 -12.10 19.48
N VAL A 36 6.30 -11.08 18.81
CA VAL A 36 6.78 -9.71 18.93
C VAL A 36 6.28 -9.19 20.28
N GLN A 37 7.21 -8.78 21.16
CA GLN A 37 6.85 -8.19 22.45
C GLN A 37 6.24 -6.81 22.24
N ASP A 38 5.16 -6.52 22.98
CA ASP A 38 4.55 -5.19 22.95
C ASP A 38 5.54 -4.13 23.44
N PRO A 39 5.67 -2.99 22.73
CA PRO A 39 6.57 -1.93 23.12
C PRO A 39 6.13 -1.27 24.42
N VAL A 40 7.09 -0.98 25.31
CA VAL A 40 6.82 -0.22 26.55
C VAL A 40 6.53 1.23 26.20
N VAL A 41 5.28 1.66 26.39
CA VAL A 41 4.87 3.06 26.17
C VAL A 41 5.48 3.95 27.25
N ARG A 42 6.25 4.97 26.83
CA ARG A 42 6.83 5.98 27.72
C ARG A 42 6.47 7.40 27.24
N PRO A 43 6.28 8.37 28.16
CA PRO A 43 6.12 9.78 27.82
C PRO A 43 7.35 10.35 27.09
N LEU A 44 7.13 11.32 26.19
CA LEU A 44 8.21 11.93 25.40
C LEU A 44 9.31 12.60 26.26
N TYR A 45 8.97 13.15 27.42
CA TYR A 45 9.94 13.81 28.30
C TYR A 45 10.87 12.82 29.04
N GLU A 46 10.56 11.52 29.03
CA GLU A 46 11.39 10.47 29.63
C GLU A 46 12.39 9.87 28.64
N LEU A 47 12.29 10.24 27.35
CA LEU A 47 13.18 9.77 26.31
C LEU A 47 14.51 10.52 26.36
N ASP A 48 15.60 9.81 26.08
CA ASP A 48 16.91 10.42 25.91
C ASP A 48 16.98 11.20 24.59
N THR A 49 18.03 12.02 24.44
CA THR A 49 18.19 12.85 23.23
C THR A 49 18.29 12.03 21.96
N ALA A 50 18.92 10.85 22.03
CA ALA A 50 19.04 9.94 20.89
C ALA A 50 17.67 9.39 20.47
N ALA A 51 16.86 8.87 21.40
CA ALA A 51 15.51 8.40 21.07
C ALA A 51 14.59 9.54 20.59
N LEU A 52 14.76 10.75 21.13
CA LEU A 52 14.02 11.92 20.65
C LEU A 52 14.36 12.28 19.20
N GLU A 53 15.64 12.23 18.83
CA GLU A 53 16.08 12.44 17.44
C GLU A 53 15.54 11.36 16.50
N GLU A 54 15.49 10.11 16.94
CA GLU A 54 14.92 8.99 16.18
C GLU A 54 13.40 9.10 15.98
N ILE A 55 12.68 9.62 16.97
CA ILE A 55 11.21 9.78 16.90
C ILE A 55 10.82 11.07 16.19
N LEU A 56 11.72 12.06 16.10
CA LEU A 56 11.42 13.35 15.47
C LEU A 56 10.79 13.20 14.08
N PRO A 57 11.25 12.34 13.15
CA PRO A 57 10.59 12.10 11.86
C PRO A 57 9.15 11.57 11.98
N GLU A 58 8.82 10.84 13.04
CA GLU A 58 7.50 10.23 13.24
C GLU A 58 6.46 11.15 13.89
N ILE A 59 6.90 12.25 14.50
CA ILE A 59 5.99 13.22 15.13
C ILE A 59 4.99 13.79 14.10
N PRO A 60 3.70 13.98 14.46
CA PRO A 60 2.68 14.55 13.57
C PRO A 60 3.05 15.94 13.02
N MET A 61 2.62 16.23 11.79
CA MET A 61 3.01 17.46 11.10
C MET A 61 2.54 18.74 11.81
N TRP A 62 1.36 18.75 12.43
CA TRP A 62 0.85 19.90 13.19
C TRP A 62 1.68 20.22 14.45
N VAL A 63 2.46 19.27 14.97
CA VAL A 63 3.40 19.52 16.08
C VAL A 63 4.67 20.17 15.55
N LYS A 64 5.15 19.73 14.38
CA LYS A 64 6.40 20.21 13.76
C LYS A 64 6.24 21.54 13.06
N ASN A 65 5.09 21.77 12.45
CA ASN A 65 4.82 22.88 11.58
C ASN A 65 3.48 23.52 11.97
N PRO A 66 3.48 24.80 12.37
CA PRO A 66 2.26 25.51 12.78
C PRO A 66 1.23 25.70 11.66
N ASP A 67 1.62 25.55 10.39
CA ASP A 67 0.72 25.68 9.24
C ASP A 67 -0.25 24.49 9.09
N TYR A 68 -0.03 23.41 9.84
CA TYR A 68 -0.87 22.22 9.79
C TYR A 68 -1.87 22.23 10.94
N ASP A 69 -3.14 22.13 10.59
CA ASP A 69 -4.22 22.00 11.55
C ASP A 69 -4.51 20.55 11.92
N ARG A 70 -4.94 20.34 13.18
CA ARG A 70 -5.52 19.08 13.63
C ARG A 70 -6.97 18.97 13.15
N VAL A 71 -7.30 17.83 12.54
CA VAL A 71 -8.63 17.58 11.96
C VAL A 71 -9.30 16.36 12.60
N ASP A 72 -9.36 16.32 13.93
CA ASP A 72 -9.96 15.21 14.69
C ASP A 72 -11.43 14.95 14.33
N TRP A 73 -12.16 16.00 13.97
CA TRP A 73 -13.54 15.88 13.52
C TRP A 73 -13.65 15.10 12.20
N LEU A 74 -12.69 15.30 11.27
CA LEU A 74 -12.64 14.59 10.00
C LEU A 74 -12.30 13.12 10.22
N ASN A 75 -11.39 12.84 11.15
CA ASN A 75 -11.06 11.46 11.54
C ASN A 75 -12.28 10.73 12.14
N LYS A 76 -13.07 11.40 12.99
CA LYS A 76 -14.34 10.84 13.50
C LYS A 76 -15.34 10.60 12.37
N PHE A 77 -15.45 11.52 11.42
CA PHE A 77 -16.32 11.38 10.26
C PHE A 77 -15.93 10.17 9.39
N ILE A 78 -14.65 10.04 9.04
CA ILE A 78 -14.13 8.90 8.27
C ILE A 78 -14.38 7.59 9.01
N LEU A 79 -14.16 7.55 10.33
CA LEU A 79 -14.41 6.36 11.14
C LEU A 79 -15.87 5.88 11.05
N GLN A 80 -16.84 6.80 11.13
CA GLN A 80 -18.26 6.44 11.01
C GLN A 80 -18.62 5.97 9.59
N MET A 81 -18.00 6.56 8.57
CA MET A 81 -18.22 6.17 7.17
C MET A 81 -17.49 4.89 6.75
N TRP A 82 -16.45 4.49 7.47
CA TRP A 82 -15.52 3.44 7.06
C TRP A 82 -16.17 2.11 6.67
N PRO A 83 -17.18 1.57 7.40
CA PRO A 83 -17.82 0.31 7.01
C PRO A 83 -18.47 0.36 5.62
N TYR A 84 -18.95 1.54 5.21
CA TYR A 84 -19.57 1.76 3.90
C TYR A 84 -18.50 2.01 2.83
N LEU A 85 -17.50 2.83 3.15
CA LEU A 85 -16.35 3.08 2.27
C LEU A 85 -15.60 1.79 1.95
N ASN A 86 -15.32 0.96 2.96
CA ASN A 86 -14.68 -0.35 2.79
C ASN A 86 -15.44 -1.19 1.77
N LYS A 87 -16.76 -1.34 1.91
CA LYS A 87 -17.59 -2.09 0.95
C LYS A 87 -17.53 -1.50 -0.46
N ALA A 88 -17.71 -0.19 -0.60
CA ALA A 88 -17.73 0.47 -1.91
C ALA A 88 -16.37 0.37 -2.63
N VAL A 89 -15.27 0.57 -1.89
CA VAL A 89 -13.91 0.45 -2.42
C VAL A 89 -13.59 -0.99 -2.77
N CYS A 90 -13.97 -1.98 -1.96
CA CYS A 90 -13.81 -3.40 -2.30
C CYS A 90 -14.55 -3.78 -3.59
N LEU A 91 -15.78 -3.29 -3.79
CA LEU A 91 -16.51 -3.52 -5.05
C LEU A 91 -15.79 -2.90 -6.25
N ARG A 92 -15.28 -1.68 -6.09
CA ARG A 92 -14.50 -1.01 -7.14
C ARG A 92 -13.20 -1.76 -7.44
N ILE A 93 -12.47 -2.22 -6.42
CA ILE A 93 -11.27 -3.05 -6.58
C ILE A 93 -11.59 -4.32 -7.37
N ARG A 94 -12.67 -5.05 -7.02
CA ARG A 94 -13.09 -6.25 -7.77
C ARG A 94 -13.33 -5.92 -9.25
N SER A 95 -14.10 -4.86 -9.52
CA SER A 95 -14.42 -4.44 -10.87
C SER A 95 -13.18 -4.03 -11.68
N MET A 96 -12.21 -3.35 -11.06
CA MET A 96 -10.96 -2.95 -11.73
C MET A 96 -9.99 -4.11 -11.92
N ALA A 97 -9.95 -5.06 -10.99
CA ALA A 97 -9.03 -6.19 -11.02
C ALA A 97 -9.48 -7.30 -11.98
N GLN A 98 -10.79 -7.51 -12.15
CA GLN A 98 -11.33 -8.56 -13.02
C GLN A 98 -10.79 -8.50 -14.47
N PRO A 99 -10.81 -7.35 -15.19
CA PRO A 99 -10.22 -7.28 -16.53
C PRO A 99 -8.68 -7.42 -16.53
N ILE A 100 -8.01 -7.23 -15.39
CA ILE A 100 -6.58 -7.50 -15.26
C ILE A 100 -6.36 -9.01 -15.12
N PHE A 101 -7.15 -9.70 -14.30
CA PHE A 101 -7.08 -11.14 -14.10
C PHE A 101 -7.31 -11.91 -15.39
N GLU A 102 -8.31 -11.51 -16.17
CA GLU A 102 -8.63 -12.10 -17.47
C GLU A 102 -7.44 -12.11 -18.45
N LYS A 103 -6.53 -11.12 -18.36
CA LYS A 103 -5.32 -11.08 -19.19
C LYS A 103 -4.30 -12.16 -18.81
N TYR A 104 -4.31 -12.62 -17.57
CA TYR A 104 -3.37 -13.63 -17.06
C TYR A 104 -3.96 -15.04 -17.07
N ILE A 105 -5.28 -15.20 -17.11
CA ILE A 105 -5.94 -16.49 -17.29
C ILE A 105 -5.48 -17.10 -18.63
N GLY A 106 -5.12 -18.38 -18.62
CA GLY A 106 -4.52 -19.10 -19.75
C GLY A 106 -3.00 -18.87 -19.90
N THR A 107 -2.45 -17.80 -19.33
CA THR A 107 -1.00 -17.58 -19.26
C THR A 107 -0.42 -18.33 -18.06
N PHE A 108 0.78 -18.91 -18.19
CA PHE A 108 1.44 -19.68 -17.11
C PHE A 108 0.60 -20.84 -16.52
N ARG A 109 -0.38 -21.38 -17.28
CA ARG A 109 -1.32 -22.44 -16.84
C ARG A 109 -2.22 -22.01 -15.66
N ILE A 110 -2.49 -20.72 -15.53
CA ILE A 110 -3.49 -20.21 -14.59
C ILE A 110 -4.88 -20.45 -15.19
N GLU A 111 -5.70 -21.26 -14.52
CA GLU A 111 -7.08 -21.54 -14.93
C GLU A 111 -8.05 -20.46 -14.43
N GLU A 112 -7.80 -19.94 -13.23
CA GLU A 112 -8.71 -19.04 -12.55
C GLU A 112 -7.94 -18.17 -11.53
N ILE A 113 -8.37 -16.91 -11.38
CA ILE A 113 -7.90 -15.99 -10.36
C ILE A 113 -9.13 -15.36 -9.72
N GLU A 114 -9.30 -15.55 -8.41
CA GLU A 114 -10.44 -15.01 -7.67
C GLU A 114 -10.05 -14.39 -6.34
N PHE A 115 -10.87 -13.44 -5.87
CA PHE A 115 -10.79 -12.95 -4.49
C PHE A 115 -11.63 -13.84 -3.57
N GLU A 116 -10.95 -14.73 -2.83
CA GLU A 116 -11.57 -15.53 -1.75
C GLU A 116 -12.04 -14.61 -0.61
N ALA A 117 -11.22 -13.63 -0.24
CA ALA A 117 -11.58 -12.58 0.71
C ALA A 117 -11.07 -11.22 0.23
N LEU A 118 -11.87 -10.17 0.42
CA LEU A 118 -11.45 -8.80 0.13
C LEU A 118 -12.11 -7.86 1.13
N SER A 119 -11.32 -7.42 2.10
CA SER A 119 -11.67 -6.39 3.07
C SER A 119 -10.45 -5.53 3.34
N LEU A 120 -10.64 -4.21 3.43
CA LEU A 120 -9.60 -3.27 3.84
C LEU A 120 -9.40 -3.22 5.36
N GLY A 121 -10.19 -3.98 6.13
CA GLY A 121 -10.11 -4.07 7.58
C GLY A 121 -11.08 -3.15 8.30
N THR A 122 -10.96 -3.10 9.62
CA THR A 122 -11.81 -2.32 10.52
C THR A 122 -11.20 -0.96 10.88
N LEU A 123 -9.89 -0.80 10.65
CA LEU A 123 -9.15 0.42 10.97
C LEU A 123 -9.12 1.37 9.75
N PRO A 124 -9.75 2.55 9.84
CA PRO A 124 -9.74 3.53 8.75
C PRO A 124 -8.39 4.26 8.62
N PRO A 125 -8.14 4.88 7.46
CA PRO A 125 -7.10 5.89 7.34
C PRO A 125 -7.42 7.11 8.21
N THR A 126 -6.36 7.79 8.65
CA THR A 126 -6.43 9.02 9.45
C THR A 126 -5.72 10.15 8.73
N VAL A 127 -6.22 11.37 8.91
CA VAL A 127 -5.55 12.59 8.47
C VAL A 127 -4.79 13.13 9.68
N SER A 128 -3.46 13.03 9.61
CA SER A 128 -2.54 13.45 10.66
C SER A 128 -2.28 14.96 10.67
N GLY A 129 -2.73 15.69 9.65
CA GLY A 129 -2.62 17.14 9.55
C GLY A 129 -3.20 17.61 8.23
N LEU A 130 -3.77 18.81 8.21
CA LEU A 130 -4.28 19.44 7.01
C LEU A 130 -3.73 20.86 6.93
N LYS A 131 -3.08 21.19 5.81
CA LYS A 131 -2.70 22.57 5.48
C LYS A 131 -3.56 23.07 4.33
N VAL A 132 -4.09 24.28 4.44
CA VAL A 132 -4.83 24.95 3.37
C VAL A 132 -4.02 26.15 2.91
N TYR A 133 -3.94 26.38 1.60
CA TYR A 133 -3.20 27.50 1.04
C TYR A 133 -4.15 28.60 0.59
N ASP A 134 -3.81 29.82 0.95
CA ASP A 134 -4.38 31.00 0.33
C ASP A 134 -3.72 31.21 -1.04
N THR A 135 -4.54 31.21 -2.08
CA THR A 135 -4.13 31.35 -3.48
C THR A 135 -4.89 32.53 -4.10
N ASN A 136 -4.21 33.27 -4.98
CA ASN A 136 -4.81 34.36 -5.74
C ASN A 136 -5.55 33.87 -6.99
N GLU A 137 -5.52 32.56 -7.25
CA GLU A 137 -6.17 31.91 -8.38
C GLU A 137 -7.58 31.40 -7.99
N GLN A 138 -8.41 31.08 -8.99
CA GLN A 138 -9.73 30.48 -8.76
C GLN A 138 -9.61 28.98 -8.43
N GLU A 139 -8.83 28.64 -7.40
CA GLU A 139 -8.65 27.27 -6.94
C GLU A 139 -8.57 27.21 -5.42
N LEU A 140 -8.85 26.04 -4.85
CA LEU A 140 -8.62 25.75 -3.44
C LEU A 140 -7.59 24.64 -3.33
N VAL A 141 -6.43 24.94 -2.75
CA VAL A 141 -5.34 23.98 -2.59
C VAL A 141 -5.24 23.56 -1.13
N MET A 142 -5.17 22.26 -0.89
CA MET A 142 -5.01 21.69 0.44
C MET A 142 -4.05 20.51 0.42
N ASP A 143 -3.21 20.40 1.45
CA ASP A 143 -2.23 19.33 1.62
C ASP A 143 -2.57 18.45 2.84
N PRO A 144 -3.51 17.49 2.71
CA PRO A 144 -3.76 16.50 3.75
C PRO A 144 -2.64 15.46 3.84
N VAL A 145 -2.22 15.16 5.08
CA VAL A 145 -1.26 14.10 5.38
C VAL A 145 -2.00 12.86 5.85
N PHE A 146 -2.09 11.85 4.98
CA PHE A 146 -2.76 10.60 5.26
C PHE A 146 -1.82 9.59 5.90
N ARG A 147 -2.29 8.94 6.97
CA ARG A 147 -1.67 7.76 7.56
C ARG A 147 -2.70 6.67 7.73
N TRP A 148 -2.40 5.49 7.23
CA TRP A 148 -3.24 4.31 7.35
C TRP A 148 -2.41 3.13 7.81
N ALA A 149 -2.74 2.58 8.97
CA ALA A 149 -2.24 1.30 9.44
C ALA A 149 -3.46 0.39 9.61
N GLY A 150 -3.75 -0.37 8.56
CA GLY A 150 -4.95 -1.18 8.45
C GLY A 150 -4.69 -2.65 8.78
N ASN A 151 -5.76 -3.36 9.14
CA ASN A 151 -5.81 -4.80 9.29
C ASN A 151 -6.58 -5.45 8.12
N PRO A 152 -6.08 -5.35 6.87
CA PRO A 152 -6.79 -5.86 5.71
C PRO A 152 -6.88 -7.40 5.75
N ASN A 153 -7.93 -7.93 5.13
CA ASN A 153 -8.05 -9.36 4.83
C ASN A 153 -8.28 -9.50 3.34
N ILE A 154 -7.17 -9.56 2.58
CA ILE A 154 -7.18 -9.71 1.13
C ILE A 154 -6.53 -11.05 0.80
N ILE A 155 -7.36 -11.99 0.34
CA ILE A 155 -6.94 -13.33 -0.05
C ILE A 155 -7.31 -13.53 -1.51
N LEU A 156 -6.27 -13.75 -2.33
CA LEU A 156 -6.36 -14.11 -3.73
C LEU A 156 -6.07 -15.60 -3.87
N THR A 157 -6.93 -16.30 -4.60
CA THR A 157 -6.76 -17.71 -4.92
C THR A 157 -6.51 -17.86 -6.41
N LEU A 158 -5.38 -18.48 -6.74
CA LEU A 158 -5.02 -18.83 -8.10
C LEU A 158 -5.15 -20.34 -8.27
N LYS A 159 -5.92 -20.76 -9.27
CA LYS A 159 -6.04 -22.17 -9.64
C LYS A 159 -5.08 -22.49 -10.77
N LEU A 160 -4.15 -23.41 -10.51
CA LEU A 160 -3.10 -23.84 -11.44
C LEU A 160 -3.23 -25.35 -11.63
N LEU A 161 -3.84 -25.80 -12.72
CA LEU A 161 -4.18 -27.21 -12.95
C LEU A 161 -4.98 -27.79 -11.76
N SER A 162 -4.37 -28.65 -10.95
CA SER A 162 -4.97 -29.25 -9.76
C SER A 162 -4.57 -28.58 -8.44
N LEU A 163 -3.69 -27.58 -8.48
CA LEU A 163 -3.20 -26.86 -7.30
C LEU A 163 -3.97 -25.55 -7.11
N ARG A 164 -4.28 -25.22 -5.85
CA ARG A 164 -4.84 -23.93 -5.45
C ARG A 164 -3.80 -23.19 -4.64
N LEU A 165 -3.29 -22.09 -5.19
CA LEU A 165 -2.33 -21.22 -4.56
C LEU A 165 -3.07 -20.06 -3.88
N LYS A 166 -2.98 -19.97 -2.56
CA LYS A 166 -3.53 -18.84 -1.79
C LYS A 166 -2.45 -17.80 -1.55
N ILE A 167 -2.71 -16.57 -1.97
CA ILE A 167 -1.88 -15.38 -1.74
C ILE A 167 -2.66 -14.46 -0.82
N GLN A 168 -2.10 -14.15 0.34
CA GLN A 168 -2.72 -13.29 1.34
C GLN A 168 -1.88 -12.03 1.53
N LEU A 169 -2.51 -10.87 1.50
CA LEU A 169 -1.92 -9.60 1.88
C LEU A 169 -2.40 -9.22 3.29
N VAL A 170 -1.45 -8.89 4.17
CA VAL A 170 -1.67 -8.55 5.58
C VAL A 170 -0.92 -7.25 5.92
N ASP A 171 -1.21 -6.69 7.10
CA ASP A 171 -0.43 -5.61 7.72
C ASP A 171 -0.13 -4.42 6.80
N LEU A 172 -1.17 -3.86 6.16
CA LEU A 172 -1.02 -2.76 5.22
C LEU A 172 -0.82 -1.44 5.95
N GLN A 173 0.29 -0.78 5.64
CA GLN A 173 0.65 0.54 6.13
C GLN A 173 0.91 1.48 4.96
N ILE A 174 0.21 2.60 4.92
CA ILE A 174 0.35 3.63 3.89
C ILE A 174 0.49 5.00 4.56
N PHE A 175 1.60 5.69 4.30
CA PHE A 175 1.75 7.10 4.62
C PHE A 175 1.92 7.91 3.34
N ALA A 176 1.08 8.92 3.16
CA ALA A 176 1.04 9.72 1.94
C ALA A 176 0.77 11.19 2.25
N ALA A 177 1.63 12.07 1.75
CA ALA A 177 1.39 13.51 1.69
C ALA A 177 0.75 13.83 0.34
N LEU A 178 -0.54 14.15 0.35
CA LEU A 178 -1.30 14.47 -0.85
C LEU A 178 -1.46 15.99 -0.97
N ARG A 179 -1.49 16.49 -2.19
CA ARG A 179 -2.05 17.79 -2.56
C ARG A 179 -3.34 17.57 -3.32
N VAL A 180 -4.40 18.13 -2.80
CA VAL A 180 -5.74 18.15 -3.41
C VAL A 180 -6.03 19.58 -3.82
N THR A 181 -6.32 19.79 -5.10
CA THR A 181 -6.67 21.09 -5.65
C THR A 181 -8.07 21.01 -6.25
N LEU A 182 -8.99 21.83 -5.74
CA LEU A 182 -10.31 22.01 -6.35
C LEU A 182 -10.21 23.16 -7.35
N LYS A 183 -10.41 22.87 -8.65
CA LYS A 183 -10.24 23.88 -9.71
C LYS A 183 -11.04 23.60 -10.99
N PRO A 184 -11.36 24.65 -11.76
CA PRO A 184 -11.57 26.01 -11.27
C PRO A 184 -12.73 26.04 -10.26
N LEU A 185 -12.71 27.02 -9.37
CA LEU A 185 -13.87 27.39 -8.55
C LEU A 185 -14.90 28.07 -9.45
N VAL A 186 -16.16 27.63 -9.33
CA VAL A 186 -17.27 28.11 -10.16
C VAL A 186 -18.46 28.47 -9.27
N PRO A 187 -19.34 29.40 -9.69
CA PRO A 187 -20.52 29.79 -8.90
C PRO A 187 -21.69 28.78 -8.99
N THR A 188 -21.42 27.53 -9.36
CA THR A 188 -22.39 26.44 -9.48
C THR A 188 -22.03 25.33 -8.52
N PHE A 189 -22.97 24.88 -7.68
CA PHE A 189 -22.73 23.79 -6.73
C PHE A 189 -22.18 22.53 -7.43
N PRO A 190 -21.09 21.90 -6.93
CA PRO A 190 -20.49 22.01 -5.59
C PRO A 190 -19.43 23.13 -5.43
N CYS A 191 -19.43 24.11 -6.34
CA CYS A 191 -18.56 25.29 -6.39
C CYS A 191 -17.16 25.07 -6.98
N PHE A 192 -16.93 23.93 -7.62
CA PHE A 192 -15.70 23.61 -8.33
C PHE A 192 -15.98 22.63 -9.47
N ALA A 193 -15.21 22.69 -10.55
CA ALA A 193 -15.44 21.85 -11.72
C ALA A 193 -14.67 20.52 -11.68
N SER A 194 -13.46 20.49 -11.13
CA SER A 194 -12.60 19.30 -11.08
C SER A 194 -11.81 19.21 -9.78
N ILE A 195 -11.40 17.99 -9.44
CA ILE A 195 -10.47 17.70 -8.34
C ILE A 195 -9.17 17.18 -8.95
N ALA A 196 -8.06 17.87 -8.70
CA ALA A 196 -6.73 17.40 -9.05
C ALA A 196 -6.01 16.89 -7.80
N ILE A 197 -5.48 15.66 -7.86
CA ILE A 197 -4.79 15.02 -6.74
C ILE A 197 -3.36 14.66 -7.16
N SER A 198 -2.38 15.00 -6.33
CA SER A 198 -0.97 14.60 -6.51
C SER A 198 -0.32 14.22 -5.19
N LEU A 199 0.75 13.44 -5.25
CA LEU A 199 1.62 13.13 -4.12
C LEU A 199 2.75 14.16 -4.08
N MET A 200 2.94 14.81 -2.94
CA MET A 200 4.03 15.79 -2.76
C MET A 200 5.38 15.10 -2.51
N GLU A 201 5.33 13.91 -1.94
CA GLU A 201 6.50 13.11 -1.60
C GLU A 201 6.24 11.65 -1.99
N LYS A 202 7.32 10.86 -2.07
CA LYS A 202 7.17 9.42 -2.31
C LYS A 202 6.41 8.81 -1.13
N PRO A 203 5.29 8.12 -1.39
CA PRO A 203 4.52 7.53 -0.30
C PRO A 203 5.30 6.38 0.32
N HIS A 204 5.15 6.22 1.62
CA HIS A 204 5.56 5.01 2.30
C HIS A 204 4.45 3.98 2.16
N VAL A 205 4.76 2.81 1.63
CA VAL A 205 3.84 1.69 1.50
C VAL A 205 4.57 0.46 2.01
N ASP A 206 4.01 -0.15 3.05
CA ASP A 206 4.46 -1.41 3.62
C ASP A 206 3.29 -2.39 3.75
N PHE A 207 3.56 -3.66 3.54
CA PHE A 207 2.58 -4.74 3.66
C PHE A 207 3.27 -6.09 3.79
N GLY A 208 2.65 -6.97 4.57
CA GLY A 208 3.01 -8.38 4.62
C GLY A 208 2.37 -9.16 3.47
N MET A 209 3.03 -10.22 3.01
CA MET A 209 2.48 -11.12 2.00
C MET A 209 2.81 -12.57 2.32
N LYS A 210 1.76 -13.39 2.43
CA LYS A 210 1.87 -14.82 2.66
C LYS A 210 1.43 -15.59 1.43
N ILE A 211 2.13 -16.66 1.06
CA ILE A 211 1.67 -17.63 0.06
C ILE A 211 1.62 -19.00 0.71
N MET A 212 0.45 -19.66 0.61
CA MET A 212 0.21 -20.97 1.21
C MET A 212 0.54 -21.01 2.71
N GLY A 213 0.31 -19.90 3.42
CA GLY A 213 0.62 -19.74 4.85
C GLY A 213 2.06 -19.34 5.15
N GLY A 214 2.98 -19.45 4.18
CA GLY A 214 4.37 -19.03 4.30
C GLY A 214 4.56 -17.54 4.08
N ASP A 215 5.27 -16.86 4.98
CA ASP A 215 5.63 -15.45 4.80
C ASP A 215 6.74 -15.31 3.74
N ILE A 216 6.42 -14.63 2.65
CA ILE A 216 7.36 -14.40 1.55
C ILE A 216 8.20 -13.15 1.77
N MET A 217 7.70 -12.22 2.57
CA MET A 217 8.42 -10.97 2.84
C MET A 217 9.68 -11.21 3.66
N ALA A 218 9.78 -12.36 4.33
CA ALA A 218 11.01 -12.76 5.01
C ALA A 218 12.11 -13.31 4.07
N ILE A 219 11.84 -13.46 2.77
CA ILE A 219 12.90 -13.77 1.79
C ILE A 219 13.84 -12.56 1.67
N PRO A 220 15.13 -12.71 1.98
CA PRO A 220 16.08 -11.59 1.93
C PRO A 220 16.12 -10.95 0.54
N GLY A 221 16.00 -9.61 0.49
CA GLY A 221 16.03 -8.82 -0.74
C GLY A 221 14.72 -8.75 -1.52
N LEU A 222 13.82 -9.74 -1.41
CA LEU A 222 12.53 -9.72 -2.10
C LEU A 222 11.61 -8.62 -1.57
N TYR A 223 11.53 -8.47 -0.24
CA TYR A 223 10.77 -7.40 0.41
C TYR A 223 11.17 -6.02 -0.11
N HIS A 224 12.47 -5.71 -0.07
CA HIS A 224 12.99 -4.43 -0.55
C HIS A 224 12.71 -4.23 -2.05
N TYR A 225 12.86 -5.26 -2.86
CA TYR A 225 12.57 -5.18 -4.30
C TYR A 225 11.09 -4.86 -4.58
N VAL A 226 10.17 -5.56 -3.90
CA VAL A 226 8.72 -5.35 -4.06
C VAL A 226 8.32 -3.94 -3.61
N GLN A 227 8.78 -3.52 -2.43
CA GLN A 227 8.51 -2.18 -1.92
C GLN A 227 9.03 -1.08 -2.85
N GLU A 228 10.29 -1.17 -3.30
CA GLU A 228 10.86 -0.18 -4.23
C GLU A 228 10.11 -0.15 -5.57
N THR A 229 9.71 -1.31 -6.09
CA THR A 229 8.95 -1.39 -7.33
C THR A 229 7.60 -0.67 -7.18
N ILE A 230 6.87 -0.93 -6.09
CA ILE A 230 5.58 -0.30 -5.83
C ILE A 230 5.75 1.21 -5.64
N LYS A 231 6.69 1.63 -4.78
CA LYS A 231 7.00 3.06 -4.56
C LYS A 231 7.31 3.77 -5.88
N LYS A 232 8.12 3.15 -6.75
CA LYS A 232 8.48 3.71 -8.06
C LYS A 232 7.29 3.82 -9.01
N GLN A 233 6.41 2.82 -9.05
CA GLN A 233 5.20 2.89 -9.90
C GLN A 233 4.22 3.94 -9.40
N VAL A 234 3.93 3.96 -8.10
CA VAL A 234 3.02 4.95 -7.52
C VAL A 234 3.57 6.37 -7.70
N ALA A 235 4.86 6.57 -7.44
CA ALA A 235 5.51 7.85 -7.67
C ALA A 235 5.46 8.26 -9.14
N ARG A 236 5.70 7.34 -10.08
CA ARG A 236 5.64 7.68 -11.52
C ARG A 236 4.25 8.17 -11.96
N LEU A 237 3.19 7.65 -11.36
CA LEU A 237 1.82 7.96 -11.77
C LEU A 237 1.27 9.22 -11.10
N TYR A 238 1.66 9.47 -9.85
CA TYR A 238 0.99 10.47 -9.01
C TYR A 238 1.93 11.44 -8.30
N LEU A 239 3.25 11.23 -8.30
CA LEU A 239 4.18 12.20 -7.72
C LEU A 239 4.15 13.49 -8.54
N TRP A 240 4.01 14.61 -7.84
CA TRP A 240 4.02 15.93 -8.46
C TRP A 240 5.25 16.09 -9.37
N PRO A 241 5.09 16.65 -10.59
CA PRO A 241 3.93 17.39 -11.09
C PRO A 241 2.80 16.54 -11.71
N GLN A 242 2.85 15.20 -11.64
CA GLN A 242 1.76 14.37 -12.14
C GLN A 242 0.51 14.52 -11.26
N THR A 243 -0.64 14.73 -11.89
CA THR A 243 -1.92 14.93 -11.20
C THR A 243 -2.97 13.99 -11.75
N LEU A 244 -3.70 13.31 -10.86
CA LEU A 244 -4.94 12.63 -11.18
C LEU A 244 -6.06 13.67 -11.17
N GLU A 245 -6.59 14.00 -12.35
CA GLU A 245 -7.71 14.92 -12.49
C GLU A 245 -9.03 14.16 -12.60
N LEU A 246 -9.96 14.50 -11.72
CA LEU A 246 -11.29 13.92 -11.63
C LEU A 246 -12.31 15.02 -11.95
N PRO A 247 -12.92 15.02 -13.14
CA PRO A 247 -13.97 15.98 -13.47
C PRO A 247 -15.22 15.69 -12.64
N ILE A 248 -15.82 16.75 -12.11
CA ILE A 248 -17.03 16.69 -11.26
C ILE A 248 -18.21 17.32 -11.98
N LEU A 249 -18.00 18.47 -12.61
CA LEU A 249 -18.96 19.09 -13.51
C LEU A 249 -18.53 18.83 -14.96
N ASP A 250 -19.49 18.53 -15.81
CA ASP A 250 -19.24 18.46 -17.25
C ASP A 250 -18.85 19.85 -17.76
N ALA A 251 -17.77 19.90 -18.55
CA ALA A 251 -17.20 21.14 -19.11
C ALA A 251 -18.13 21.94 -20.05
N SER A 252 -19.38 21.48 -20.21
CA SER A 252 -20.41 22.02 -21.10
C SER A 252 -21.53 22.79 -20.37
N THR A 253 -21.34 23.13 -19.09
CA THR A 253 -22.32 23.93 -18.33
C THR A 253 -21.73 25.24 -17.86
#